data_AF-A0A7C5PGJ0-F1
#
_entry.id   AF-A0A7C5PGJ0-F1
#
_cell.length_a   1.000
_cell.length_b   1.000
_cell.length_c   1.000
_cell.angle_alpha   90.00
_cell.angle_beta   90.00
_cell.angle_gamma   90.00
#
_symmetry.space_group_name_H-M   'P 1'
#
loop_
_entity.id
_entity.type
_entity.pdbx_description
1 polymer ?
#
loop_
_entity_poly.entity_id
_entity_poly.type
_entity_poly.pdbx_seq_one_letter_code
_entity_poly.pdbx_strand_id
1 'polypeptide(L)'
;MGILRTIARNAVSNAAGYLVSVVTALVLTPFVIHHLGKSVWGFWSLVVSFTGYYGILDLGIRSAVGQYVTRYWAQRDMNGVNRTLNTALILTGAVGLLLLGVTILMVPLAPGLFQVRGPVARDFQWAILIMGVSVSLSFPLAVFGSATFARQRFDIANAIGITEKILWAFLTIWVLKHGKGLVGLAGITGGMSLLSWGARMVVAFKLLPGLSLSPAFFSKASVKELWNFGIFNFLVNAADRIVLNTDAFVIGLVMATPKDPALAGKAIAYYNVGANPIFYALAVTNSVAWTLTPYATSCDSRGQRDALKNLWLAGTRLIFLMAAVLTGGMIFLGSDFLSVW
;
A
#
# COMPACT_ATOMS: atom_id res chain seq x y z
N MET A 1 31.45 -9.77 6.46
CA MET A 1 30.96 -9.87 5.07
C MET A 1 29.44 -10.07 4.90
N GLY A 2 28.63 -10.31 5.94
CA GLY A 2 27.18 -10.62 5.78
C GLY A 2 26.22 -9.43 5.57
N ILE A 3 26.55 -8.24 6.10
CA ILE A 3 25.62 -7.10 6.11
C ILE A 3 25.43 -6.50 4.71
N LEU A 4 26.51 -6.21 3.99
CA LEU A 4 26.44 -5.67 2.61
C LEU A 4 25.71 -6.61 1.64
N ARG A 5 25.95 -7.93 1.75
CA ARG A 5 25.24 -8.94 0.95
C ARG A 5 23.75 -8.99 1.26
N THR A 6 23.37 -8.79 2.53
CA THR A 6 21.97 -8.75 2.95
C THR A 6 21.28 -7.47 2.47
N ILE A 7 21.97 -6.33 2.55
CA ILE A 7 21.48 -5.04 2.03
C ILE A 7 21.30 -5.11 0.51
N ALA A 8 22.30 -5.59 -0.23
CA ALA A 8 22.22 -5.74 -1.68
C ALA A 8 21.08 -6.71 -2.09
N ARG A 9 20.93 -7.84 -1.39
CA ARG A 9 19.81 -8.76 -1.62
C ARG A 9 18.46 -8.09 -1.39
N ASN A 10 18.30 -7.37 -0.28
CA ASN A 10 17.04 -6.69 0.04
C ASN A 10 16.71 -5.57 -0.97
N ALA A 11 17.72 -4.80 -1.38
CA ALA A 11 17.58 -3.78 -2.42
C ALA A 11 17.16 -4.39 -3.76
N VAL A 12 17.83 -5.46 -4.20
CA VAL A 12 17.47 -6.19 -5.43
C VAL A 12 16.06 -6.80 -5.32
N SER A 13 15.69 -7.39 -4.18
CA SER A 13 14.35 -7.92 -3.97
C SER A 13 13.27 -6.85 -4.01
N ASN A 14 13.51 -5.67 -3.41
CA ASN A 14 12.58 -4.55 -3.47
C ASN A 14 12.44 -3.99 -4.90
N ALA A 15 13.57 -3.82 -5.60
CA ALA A 15 13.58 -3.37 -6.99
C ALA A 15 12.85 -4.38 -7.91
N ALA A 16 13.11 -5.67 -7.75
CA ALA A 16 12.40 -6.72 -8.50
C ALA A 16 10.90 -6.71 -8.19
N GLY A 17 10.51 -6.58 -6.92
CA GLY A 17 9.10 -6.47 -6.52
C GLY A 17 8.38 -5.25 -7.09
N TYR A 18 9.10 -4.12 -7.25
CA TYR A 18 8.61 -2.92 -7.90
C TYR A 18 8.49 -3.09 -9.42
N LEU A 19 9.51 -3.63 -10.09
CA LEU A 19 9.50 -3.93 -11.51
C LEU A 19 8.34 -4.87 -11.88
N VAL A 20 8.14 -5.95 -11.13
CA VAL A 20 7.00 -6.86 -11.31
C VAL A 20 5.70 -6.08 -11.20
N SER A 21 5.57 -5.15 -10.24
CA SER A 21 4.38 -4.31 -10.10
C SER A 21 4.11 -3.45 -11.32
N VAL A 22 5.13 -2.77 -11.84
CA VAL A 22 5.01 -1.89 -13.01
C VAL A 22 4.64 -2.69 -14.26
N VAL A 23 5.36 -3.78 -14.54
CA VAL A 23 5.09 -4.65 -15.69
C VAL A 23 3.68 -5.23 -15.61
N THR A 24 3.28 -5.71 -14.42
CA THR A 24 1.94 -6.25 -14.17
C THR A 24 0.88 -5.19 -14.46
N ALA A 25 1.02 -3.97 -13.94
CA ALA A 25 0.06 -2.90 -14.17
C ALA A 25 -0.04 -2.53 -15.66
N LEU A 26 1.10 -2.42 -16.34
CA LEU A 26 1.18 -2.02 -17.75
C LEU A 26 0.55 -3.06 -18.67
N VAL A 27 0.73 -4.35 -18.40
CA VAL A 27 0.17 -5.45 -19.21
C VAL A 27 -1.29 -5.72 -18.88
N LEU A 28 -1.66 -5.75 -17.59
CA LEU A 28 -3.02 -6.10 -17.19
C LEU A 28 -4.03 -5.00 -17.42
N THR A 29 -3.67 -3.72 -17.23
CA THR A 29 -4.66 -2.64 -17.34
C THR A 29 -5.33 -2.60 -18.73
N PRO A 30 -4.59 -2.61 -19.85
CA PRO A 30 -5.20 -2.69 -21.18
C PRO A 30 -6.02 -3.96 -21.38
N PHE A 31 -5.52 -5.10 -20.89
CA PHE A 31 -6.19 -6.40 -21.00
C PHE A 31 -7.56 -6.39 -20.28
N VAL A 32 -7.59 -5.89 -19.03
CA VAL A 32 -8.81 -5.81 -18.23
C VAL A 32 -9.80 -4.83 -18.86
N ILE A 33 -9.35 -3.67 -19.35
CA ILE A 33 -10.21 -2.69 -20.03
C ILE A 33 -10.83 -3.30 -21.29
N HIS A 34 -10.06 -4.06 -22.08
CA HIS A 34 -10.55 -4.69 -23.30
C HIS A 34 -11.62 -5.76 -23.01
N HIS A 35 -11.45 -6.58 -21.97
CA HIS A 35 -12.38 -7.67 -21.65
C HIS A 35 -13.62 -7.22 -20.85
N LEU A 36 -13.48 -6.23 -19.96
CA LEU A 36 -14.61 -5.69 -19.20
C LEU A 36 -15.39 -4.61 -19.96
N GLY A 37 -14.73 -3.92 -20.89
CA GLY A 37 -15.25 -2.72 -21.52
C GLY A 37 -15.09 -1.48 -20.63
N LYS A 38 -15.04 -0.31 -21.27
CA LYS A 38 -14.75 0.98 -20.61
C LYS A 38 -15.73 1.33 -19.48
N SER A 39 -17.01 0.99 -19.65
CA SER A 39 -18.06 1.27 -18.65
C SER A 39 -17.84 0.47 -17.36
N VAL A 40 -17.65 -0.84 -17.47
CA VAL A 40 -17.45 -1.74 -16.32
C VAL A 40 -16.10 -1.46 -15.63
N TRP A 41 -15.06 -1.08 -16.41
CA TRP A 41 -13.81 -0.59 -15.84
C TRP A 41 -13.99 0.67 -15.00
N GLY A 42 -14.88 1.59 -15.40
CA GLY A 42 -15.27 2.75 -14.61
C GLY A 42 -15.83 2.34 -13.25
N PHE A 43 -16.75 1.38 -13.23
CA PHE A 43 -17.28 0.82 -11.97
C PHE A 43 -16.21 0.13 -11.13
N TRP A 44 -15.31 -0.65 -11.74
CA TRP A 44 -14.17 -1.23 -11.03
C TRP A 44 -13.30 -0.16 -10.37
N SER A 45 -13.00 0.92 -11.09
CA SER A 45 -12.21 2.04 -10.58
C SER A 45 -12.89 2.72 -9.38
N LEU A 46 -14.24 2.82 -9.39
CA LEU A 46 -15.01 3.31 -8.24
C LEU A 46 -14.90 2.36 -7.03
N VAL A 47 -15.02 1.04 -7.24
CA VAL A 47 -14.86 0.05 -6.16
C VAL A 47 -13.46 0.14 -5.54
N VAL A 48 -12.42 0.20 -6.37
CA VAL A 48 -11.02 0.32 -5.92
C VAL A 48 -10.79 1.64 -5.20
N SER A 49 -11.33 2.74 -5.70
CA SER A 49 -11.19 4.05 -5.06
C SER A 49 -11.86 4.07 -3.69
N PHE A 50 -13.11 3.60 -3.61
CA PHE A 50 -13.88 3.54 -2.37
C PHE A 50 -13.18 2.70 -1.30
N THR A 51 -12.78 1.48 -1.66
CA THR A 51 -12.06 0.58 -0.73
C THR A 51 -10.63 1.02 -0.45
N GLY A 52 -9.99 1.74 -1.36
CA GLY A 52 -8.66 2.32 -1.17
C GLY A 52 -8.62 3.40 -0.09
N TYR A 53 -9.71 4.15 0.10
CA TYR A 53 -9.82 5.13 1.18
C TYR A 53 -9.83 4.50 2.57
N TYR A 54 -10.21 3.23 2.70
CA TYR A 54 -10.17 2.54 4.00
C TYR A 54 -8.77 2.52 4.58
N GLY A 55 -7.73 2.49 3.73
CA GLY A 55 -6.32 2.51 4.16
C GLY A 55 -5.94 3.72 5.01
N ILE A 56 -6.69 4.82 4.95
CA ILE A 56 -6.48 6.00 5.81
C ILE A 56 -6.78 5.67 7.28
N LEU A 57 -7.72 4.76 7.54
CA LEU A 57 -8.10 4.34 8.89
C LEU A 57 -7.08 3.41 9.57
N ASP A 58 -5.95 3.12 8.93
CA ASP A 58 -4.83 2.38 9.54
C ASP A 58 -4.18 3.17 10.68
N LEU A 59 -4.35 4.49 10.73
CA LEU A 59 -3.87 5.39 11.80
C LEU A 59 -2.39 5.19 12.18
N GLY A 60 -1.56 4.71 11.24
CA GLY A 60 -0.15 4.41 11.46
C GLY A 60 0.11 3.22 12.39
N ILE A 61 -0.91 2.44 12.77
CA ILE A 61 -0.81 1.33 13.73
C ILE A 61 0.18 0.29 13.21
N ARG A 62 0.13 -0.08 11.92
CA ARG A 62 1.05 -1.08 11.34
C ARG A 62 2.52 -0.71 11.50
N SER A 63 2.88 0.56 11.26
CA SER A 63 4.25 1.06 11.45
C SER A 63 4.65 1.01 12.92
N ALA A 64 3.74 1.39 13.82
CA ALA A 64 3.97 1.32 15.27
C ALA A 64 4.21 -0.12 15.74
N VAL A 65 3.40 -1.09 15.28
CA VAL A 65 3.59 -2.50 15.60
C VAL A 65 4.97 -2.97 15.13
N GLY A 66 5.35 -2.68 13.89
CA GLY A 66 6.67 -3.01 13.37
C GLY A 66 7.80 -2.52 14.27
N GLN A 67 7.73 -1.26 14.70
CA GLN A 67 8.71 -0.65 15.59
C GLN A 67 8.77 -1.32 16.97
N TYR A 68 7.63 -1.45 17.65
CA TYR A 68 7.58 -1.99 19.02
C TYR A 68 7.85 -3.49 19.08
N VAL A 69 7.35 -4.28 18.11
CA VAL A 69 7.68 -5.71 18.02
C VAL A 69 9.18 -5.89 17.79
N THR A 70 9.80 -5.09 16.92
CA THR A 70 11.26 -5.12 16.72
C THR A 70 12.01 -4.82 18.02
N ARG A 71 11.57 -3.78 18.75
CA ARG A 71 12.16 -3.37 20.02
C ARG A 71 12.07 -4.47 21.08
N TYR A 72 10.88 -4.98 21.36
CA TYR A 72 10.67 -6.02 22.37
C TYR A 72 11.36 -7.34 21.98
N TRP A 73 11.35 -7.68 20.69
CA TRP A 73 12.10 -8.84 20.19
C TRP A 73 13.61 -8.69 20.42
N ALA A 74 14.20 -7.52 20.14
CA ALA A 74 15.62 -7.25 20.38
C ALA A 74 15.99 -7.34 21.87
N GLN A 75 15.06 -6.98 22.75
CA GLN A 75 15.19 -7.09 24.21
C GLN A 75 14.94 -8.52 24.74
N ARG A 76 14.61 -9.48 23.87
CA ARG A 76 14.18 -10.85 24.23
C ARG A 76 12.93 -10.88 25.12
N ASP A 77 12.11 -9.83 25.07
CA ASP A 77 10.84 -9.74 25.81
C ASP A 77 9.68 -10.24 24.94
N MET A 78 9.41 -11.54 24.99
CA MET A 78 8.29 -12.14 24.27
C MET A 78 6.93 -11.74 24.82
N ASN A 79 6.84 -11.33 26.10
CA ASN A 79 5.59 -10.81 26.65
C ASN A 79 5.27 -9.44 26.05
N GLY A 80 6.29 -8.58 25.88
CA GLY A 80 6.18 -7.33 25.14
C GLY A 80 5.71 -7.54 23.70
N VAL A 81 6.31 -8.50 22.98
CA VAL A 81 5.90 -8.88 21.61
C VAL A 81 4.43 -9.31 21.57
N ASN A 82 4.03 -10.23 22.46
CA ASN A 82 2.65 -10.71 22.53
C ASN A 82 1.67 -9.59 22.89
N ARG A 83 2.02 -8.71 23.84
CA ARG A 83 1.18 -7.56 24.22
C ARG A 83 0.98 -6.59 23.06
N THR A 84 2.05 -6.21 22.36
CA THR A 84 1.96 -5.31 21.21
C THR A 84 1.12 -5.91 20.08
N LEU A 85 1.39 -7.15 19.69
CA LEU A 85 0.67 -7.82 18.59
C LEU A 85 -0.80 -8.02 18.90
N ASN A 86 -1.15 -8.52 20.09
CA ASN A 86 -2.55 -8.75 20.47
C ASN A 86 -3.33 -7.44 20.64
N THR A 87 -2.70 -6.42 21.24
CA THR A 87 -3.32 -5.10 21.36
C THR A 87 -3.60 -4.51 19.99
N ALA A 88 -2.64 -4.58 19.06
CA ALA A 88 -2.83 -4.12 17.70
C ALA A 88 -3.87 -4.94 16.94
N LEU A 89 -3.91 -6.26 17.12
CA LEU A 89 -4.91 -7.14 16.51
C LEU A 89 -6.33 -6.75 16.94
N ILE A 90 -6.54 -6.42 18.22
CA ILE A 90 -7.83 -5.95 18.74
C ILE A 90 -8.19 -4.59 18.16
N LEU A 91 -7.25 -3.63 18.16
CA LEU A 91 -7.50 -2.28 17.62
C LEU A 91 -7.82 -2.31 16.12
N THR A 92 -6.99 -3.00 15.33
CA THR A 92 -7.19 -3.14 13.88
C THR A 92 -8.38 -4.03 13.55
N GLY A 93 -8.71 -5.01 14.39
CA GLY A 93 -9.94 -5.79 14.30
C GLY A 93 -11.19 -4.93 14.52
N ALA A 94 -11.18 -4.02 15.50
CA ALA A 94 -12.26 -3.07 15.71
C ALA A 94 -12.44 -2.12 14.50
N VAL A 95 -11.34 -1.64 13.91
CA VAL A 95 -11.37 -0.86 12.66
C VAL A 95 -11.91 -1.72 11.51
N GLY A 96 -11.49 -2.98 11.38
CA GLY A 96 -11.99 -3.90 10.38
C GLY A 96 -13.50 -4.15 10.49
N LEU A 97 -14.02 -4.29 11.72
CA LEU A 97 -15.47 -4.41 11.98
C LEU A 97 -16.22 -3.13 11.61
N LEU A 98 -15.67 -1.96 11.93
CA LEU A 98 -16.24 -0.67 11.52
C LEU A 98 -16.31 -0.58 9.98
N LEU A 99 -15.23 -0.91 9.29
CA LEU A 99 -15.16 -0.92 7.83
C LEU A 99 -16.11 -1.93 7.21
N LEU A 100 -16.32 -3.08 7.86
CA LEU A 100 -17.29 -4.06 7.43
C LEU A 100 -18.72 -3.51 7.55
N GLY A 101 -19.04 -2.83 8.66
CA GLY A 101 -20.31 -2.14 8.85
C GLY A 101 -20.56 -1.06 7.79
N VAL A 102 -19.56 -0.22 7.51
CA VAL A 102 -19.61 0.78 6.44
C VAL A 102 -19.83 0.13 5.07
N THR A 103 -19.15 -0.98 4.79
CA THR A 103 -19.32 -1.73 3.53
C THR A 103 -20.75 -2.25 3.39
N ILE A 104 -21.28 -2.92 4.41
CA ILE A 104 -22.64 -3.48 4.41
C ILE A 104 -23.67 -2.38 4.20
N LEU A 105 -23.49 -1.21 4.83
CA LEU A 105 -24.36 -0.05 4.65
C LEU A 105 -24.27 0.54 3.24
N MET A 106 -23.07 0.59 2.66
CA MET A 106 -22.83 1.20 1.34
C MET A 106 -23.31 0.33 0.18
N VAL A 107 -23.31 -1.01 0.29
CA VAL A 107 -23.75 -1.93 -0.78
C VAL A 107 -25.15 -1.56 -1.36
N PRO A 108 -26.21 -1.38 -0.55
CA PRO A 108 -27.52 -1.00 -1.10
C PRO A 108 -27.57 0.44 -1.64
N LEU A 109 -26.76 1.34 -1.09
CA LEU A 109 -26.77 2.78 -1.46
C LEU A 109 -25.94 3.06 -2.73
N ALA A 110 -24.90 2.26 -2.98
CA ALA A 110 -23.90 2.53 -4.00
C ALA A 110 -24.47 2.65 -5.43
N PRO A 111 -25.39 1.80 -5.92
CA PRO A 111 -25.94 1.97 -7.26
C PRO A 111 -26.66 3.31 -7.45
N GLY A 112 -27.38 3.79 -6.43
CA GLY A 112 -28.05 5.09 -6.48
C GLY A 112 -27.08 6.26 -6.46
N LEU A 113 -26.08 6.22 -5.56
CA LEU A 113 -25.06 7.25 -5.41
C LEU A 113 -24.19 7.42 -6.67
N PHE A 114 -23.82 6.30 -7.30
CA PHE A 114 -22.95 6.30 -8.48
C PHE A 114 -23.72 6.19 -9.81
N GLN A 115 -25.05 6.31 -9.77
CA GLN A 115 -25.94 6.25 -10.94
C GLN A 115 -25.74 4.97 -11.79
N VAL A 116 -25.41 3.85 -11.15
CA VAL A 116 -25.23 2.55 -11.81
C VAL A 116 -26.60 1.91 -12.03
N ARG A 117 -26.98 1.71 -13.30
CA ARG A 117 -28.30 1.19 -13.69
C ARG A 117 -28.18 -0.11 -14.48
N GLY A 118 -29.26 -0.90 -14.47
CA GLY A 118 -29.36 -2.13 -15.26
C GLY A 118 -28.64 -3.33 -14.63
N PRO A 119 -28.39 -4.40 -15.42
CA PRO A 119 -27.86 -5.67 -14.92
C PRO A 119 -26.53 -5.57 -14.17
N VAL A 120 -25.69 -4.59 -14.52
CA VAL A 120 -24.36 -4.38 -13.92
C VAL A 120 -24.43 -3.85 -12.48
N ALA A 121 -25.57 -3.28 -12.05
CA ALA A 121 -25.72 -2.76 -10.70
C ALA A 121 -25.54 -3.85 -9.64
N ARG A 122 -26.04 -5.07 -9.91
CA ARG A 122 -25.88 -6.21 -9.00
C ARG A 122 -24.43 -6.67 -8.92
N ASP A 123 -23.73 -6.71 -10.05
CA ASP A 123 -22.31 -7.07 -10.10
C ASP A 123 -21.45 -6.03 -9.37
N PHE A 124 -21.81 -4.75 -9.48
CA PHE A 124 -21.16 -3.65 -8.77
C PHE A 124 -21.35 -3.78 -7.25
N GLN A 125 -22.56 -4.11 -6.78
CA GLN A 125 -22.83 -4.37 -5.37
C GLN A 125 -22.00 -5.53 -4.82
N TRP A 126 -21.93 -6.65 -5.55
CA TRP A 126 -21.10 -7.79 -5.17
C TRP A 126 -19.61 -7.43 -5.16
N ALA A 127 -19.14 -6.67 -6.13
CA ALA A 127 -17.76 -6.22 -6.16
C ALA A 127 -17.40 -5.34 -4.95
N ILE A 128 -18.28 -4.40 -4.56
CA ILE A 128 -18.11 -3.60 -3.34
C ILE A 128 -18.09 -4.49 -2.10
N LEU A 129 -19.02 -5.44 -1.99
CA LEU A 129 -19.09 -6.34 -0.84
C LEU A 129 -17.82 -7.19 -0.71
N ILE A 130 -17.38 -7.83 -1.80
CA ILE A 130 -16.19 -8.70 -1.82
C ILE A 130 -14.94 -7.90 -1.46
N MET A 131 -14.74 -6.74 -2.11
CA MET A 131 -13.57 -5.91 -1.88
C MET A 131 -13.59 -5.30 -0.48
N GLY A 132 -14.74 -4.80 -0.01
CA GLY A 132 -14.88 -4.24 1.32
C GLY A 132 -14.65 -5.28 2.41
N VAL A 133 -15.20 -6.49 2.29
CA VAL A 133 -14.93 -7.61 3.22
C VAL A 133 -13.46 -7.98 3.21
N SER A 134 -12.84 -8.10 2.02
CA SER A 134 -11.41 -8.41 1.90
C SER A 134 -10.53 -7.38 2.59
N VAL A 135 -10.80 -6.09 2.35
CA VAL A 135 -10.04 -5.01 3.01
C VAL A 135 -10.30 -5.02 4.52
N SER A 136 -11.53 -5.14 4.98
CA SER A 136 -11.86 -5.22 6.41
C SER A 136 -11.12 -6.34 7.14
N LEU A 137 -11.05 -7.53 6.53
CA LEU A 137 -10.32 -8.67 7.10
C LEU A 137 -8.79 -8.49 6.99
N SER A 138 -8.31 -7.74 6.00
CA SER A 138 -6.88 -7.46 5.85
C SER A 138 -6.30 -6.61 6.99
N PHE A 139 -7.09 -5.75 7.63
CA PHE A 139 -6.65 -4.89 8.74
C PHE A 139 -6.04 -5.67 9.91
N PRO A 140 -6.78 -6.60 10.56
CA PRO A 140 -6.21 -7.40 11.64
C PRO A 140 -5.09 -8.32 11.16
N LEU A 141 -5.20 -8.89 9.95
CA LEU A 141 -4.15 -9.75 9.41
C LEU A 141 -2.86 -8.99 9.08
N ALA A 142 -2.95 -7.68 8.81
CA ALA A 142 -1.80 -6.88 8.43
C ALA A 142 -0.78 -6.72 9.57
N VAL A 143 -1.23 -6.85 10.82
CA VAL A 143 -0.40 -6.84 12.02
C VAL A 143 0.72 -7.90 11.94
N PHE A 144 0.44 -9.07 11.34
CA PHE A 144 1.42 -10.16 11.21
C PHE A 144 2.57 -9.84 10.24
N GLY A 145 2.41 -8.86 9.36
CA GLY A 145 3.50 -8.37 8.50
C GLY A 145 4.70 -7.88 9.33
N SER A 146 4.46 -7.36 10.54
CA SER A 146 5.51 -6.89 11.45
C SER A 146 6.52 -7.97 11.85
N ALA A 147 6.16 -9.25 11.82
CA ALA A 147 7.08 -10.34 12.16
C ALA A 147 8.24 -10.46 11.17
N THR A 148 7.95 -10.33 9.87
CA THR A 148 8.99 -10.32 8.83
C THR A 148 9.89 -9.10 8.94
N PHE A 149 9.31 -7.95 9.29
CA PHE A 149 10.04 -6.70 9.54
C PHE A 149 10.97 -6.82 10.76
N ALA A 150 10.45 -7.26 11.90
CA ALA A 150 11.20 -7.42 13.15
C ALA A 150 12.36 -8.41 13.03
N ARG A 151 12.20 -9.44 12.20
CA ARG A 151 13.23 -10.46 11.92
C ARG A 151 14.12 -10.09 10.72
N GLN A 152 13.91 -8.92 10.11
CA GLN A 152 14.60 -8.46 8.91
C GLN A 152 14.54 -9.46 7.74
N ARG A 153 13.48 -10.28 7.68
CA ARG A 153 13.23 -11.29 6.63
C ARG A 153 12.43 -10.72 5.48
N PHE A 154 12.95 -9.62 4.89
CA PHE A 154 12.36 -8.97 3.72
C PHE A 154 12.33 -9.89 2.50
N ASP A 155 13.22 -10.88 2.44
CA ASP A 155 13.21 -11.95 1.43
C ASP A 155 11.87 -12.71 1.42
N ILE A 156 11.34 -13.08 2.59
CA ILE A 156 10.06 -13.79 2.70
C ILE A 156 8.90 -12.85 2.39
N ALA A 157 8.92 -11.62 2.91
CA ALA A 157 7.87 -10.63 2.66
C ALA A 157 7.73 -10.33 1.16
N ASN A 158 8.86 -10.13 0.48
CA ASN A 158 8.90 -9.88 -0.96
C ASN A 158 8.51 -11.13 -1.76
N ALA A 159 8.94 -12.33 -1.36
CA ALA A 159 8.53 -13.57 -2.03
C ALA A 159 7.01 -13.78 -1.98
N ILE A 160 6.37 -13.54 -0.83
CA ILE A 160 4.90 -13.60 -0.71
C ILE A 160 4.25 -12.56 -1.64
N GLY A 161 4.72 -11.32 -1.61
CA GLY A 161 4.15 -10.24 -2.42
C GLY A 161 4.33 -10.45 -3.93
N ILE A 162 5.48 -10.97 -4.37
CA ILE A 162 5.74 -11.30 -5.78
C ILE A 162 4.84 -12.46 -6.21
N THR A 163 4.76 -13.51 -5.39
CA THR A 163 3.90 -14.68 -5.66
C THR A 163 2.43 -14.26 -5.75
N GLU A 164 1.95 -13.44 -4.83
CA GLU A 164 0.61 -12.85 -4.85
C GLU A 164 0.35 -12.12 -6.17
N LYS A 165 1.24 -11.20 -6.58
CA LYS A 165 1.08 -10.41 -7.81
C LYS A 165 1.05 -11.29 -9.06
N ILE A 166 1.95 -12.26 -9.15
CA ILE A 166 2.03 -13.18 -10.29
C ILE A 166 0.76 -14.04 -10.37
N LEU A 167 0.33 -14.64 -9.26
CA LEU A 167 -0.88 -15.44 -9.23
C LEU A 167 -2.13 -14.59 -9.51
N TRP A 168 -2.22 -13.40 -8.93
CA TRP A 168 -3.29 -12.44 -9.20
C TRP A 168 -3.35 -12.07 -10.69
N ALA A 169 -2.20 -11.83 -11.32
CA ALA A 169 -2.10 -11.55 -12.76
C ALA A 169 -2.65 -12.71 -13.61
N PHE A 170 -2.15 -13.93 -13.37
CA PHE A 170 -2.58 -15.12 -14.10
C PHE A 170 -4.07 -15.42 -13.89
N LEU A 171 -4.54 -15.37 -12.65
CA LEU A 171 -5.94 -15.63 -12.32
C LEU A 171 -6.87 -14.56 -12.88
N THR A 172 -6.46 -13.30 -12.89
CA THR A 172 -7.22 -12.22 -13.53
C THR A 172 -7.41 -12.49 -15.03
N ILE A 173 -6.33 -12.85 -15.73
CA ILE A 173 -6.41 -13.22 -17.16
C ILE A 173 -7.35 -14.41 -17.36
N TRP A 174 -7.20 -15.45 -16.54
CA TRP A 174 -8.03 -16.65 -16.64
C TRP A 174 -9.51 -16.36 -16.40
N VAL A 175 -9.85 -15.65 -15.32
CA VAL A 175 -11.23 -15.33 -14.93
C VAL A 175 -11.94 -14.45 -15.98
N LEU A 176 -11.24 -13.45 -16.52
CA LEU A 176 -11.82 -12.56 -17.53
C LEU A 176 -12.02 -13.25 -18.88
N LYS A 177 -11.13 -14.17 -19.28
CA LYS A 177 -11.34 -15.01 -20.47
C LYS A 177 -12.56 -15.93 -20.34
N HIS A 178 -12.93 -16.33 -19.13
CA HIS A 178 -14.11 -17.15 -18.85
C HIS A 178 -15.39 -16.32 -18.57
N GLY A 179 -15.38 -15.01 -18.89
CA GLY A 179 -16.57 -14.17 -18.84
C GLY A 179 -17.12 -13.89 -17.44
N LYS A 180 -16.34 -14.10 -16.38
CA LYS A 180 -16.77 -13.87 -14.97
C LYS A 180 -16.85 -12.38 -14.59
N GLY A 181 -16.46 -11.48 -15.49
CA GLY A 181 -16.71 -10.05 -15.40
C GLY A 181 -16.17 -9.37 -14.14
N LEU A 182 -16.89 -8.35 -13.68
CA LEU A 182 -16.51 -7.49 -12.56
C LEU A 182 -16.43 -8.27 -11.22
N VAL A 183 -17.40 -9.15 -10.97
CA VAL A 183 -17.45 -9.94 -9.73
C VAL A 183 -16.27 -10.92 -9.67
N GLY A 184 -15.91 -11.54 -10.79
CA GLY A 184 -14.74 -12.39 -10.88
C GLY A 184 -13.45 -11.66 -10.55
N LEU A 185 -13.26 -10.45 -11.11
CA LEU A 185 -12.08 -9.62 -10.83
C LEU A 185 -12.01 -9.22 -9.34
N ALA A 186 -13.15 -8.83 -8.75
CA ALA A 186 -13.23 -8.55 -7.31
C ALA A 186 -12.88 -9.79 -6.47
N GLY A 187 -13.38 -10.96 -6.84
CA GLY A 187 -13.10 -12.23 -6.17
C GLY A 187 -11.62 -12.59 -6.18
N ILE A 188 -10.94 -12.49 -7.33
CA ILE A 188 -9.49 -12.76 -7.43
C ILE A 188 -8.69 -11.70 -6.66
N THR A 189 -9.03 -10.42 -6.79
CA THR A 189 -8.31 -9.33 -6.11
C THR A 189 -8.42 -9.47 -4.59
N GLY A 190 -9.65 -9.63 -4.09
CA GLY A 190 -9.89 -9.78 -2.66
C GLY A 190 -9.36 -11.11 -2.10
N GLY A 191 -9.52 -12.20 -2.84
CA GLY A 191 -9.05 -13.53 -2.45
C GLY A 191 -7.54 -13.62 -2.37
N MET A 192 -6.82 -13.12 -3.39
CA MET A 192 -5.34 -13.12 -3.39
C MET A 192 -4.76 -12.26 -2.28
N SER A 193 -5.37 -11.10 -2.00
CA SER A 193 -4.99 -10.25 -0.86
C SER A 193 -5.12 -11.01 0.47
N LEU A 194 -6.26 -11.67 0.72
CA LEU A 194 -6.47 -12.45 1.94
C LEU A 194 -5.53 -13.65 2.04
N LEU A 195 -5.25 -14.34 0.94
CA LEU A 195 -4.29 -15.44 0.90
C LEU A 195 -2.87 -14.96 1.24
N SER A 196 -2.46 -13.82 0.71
CA SER A 196 -1.16 -13.19 1.01
C SER A 196 -1.04 -12.81 2.49
N TRP A 197 -2.08 -12.20 3.06
CA TRP A 197 -2.12 -11.88 4.48
C TRP A 197 -2.17 -13.12 5.39
N GLY A 198 -2.91 -14.16 5.00
CA GLY A 198 -2.91 -15.46 5.67
C GLY A 198 -1.53 -16.14 5.63
N ALA A 199 -0.83 -16.08 4.49
CA ALA A 199 0.54 -16.59 4.38
C ALA A 199 1.50 -15.83 5.32
N ARG A 200 1.37 -14.50 5.43
CA ARG A 200 2.14 -13.69 6.37
C ARG A 200 1.86 -14.05 7.83
N MET A 201 0.60 -14.35 8.17
CA MET A 201 0.24 -14.86 9.50
C MET A 201 0.94 -16.19 9.80
N VAL A 202 0.88 -17.17 8.90
CA VAL A 202 1.57 -18.46 9.07
C VAL A 202 3.09 -18.27 9.24
N VAL A 203 3.68 -17.38 8.44
CA VAL A 203 5.10 -17.04 8.55
C VAL A 203 5.43 -16.36 9.88
N ALA A 204 4.55 -15.51 10.40
CA ALA A 204 4.75 -14.84 11.69
C ALA A 204 4.89 -15.83 12.85
N PHE A 205 4.01 -16.86 12.90
CA PHE A 205 4.12 -17.93 13.92
C PHE A 205 5.41 -18.75 13.80
N LYS A 206 5.94 -18.93 12.59
CA LYS A 206 7.23 -19.60 12.38
C LYS A 206 8.42 -18.73 12.76
N LEU A 207 8.33 -17.42 12.53
CA LEU A 207 9.43 -16.47 12.73
C LEU A 207 9.57 -15.97 14.16
N LEU A 208 8.47 -15.95 14.92
CA LEU A 208 8.41 -15.51 16.31
C LEU A 208 8.00 -16.69 17.21
N PRO A 209 8.93 -17.62 17.54
CA PRO A 209 8.63 -18.72 18.46
C PRO A 209 8.21 -18.16 19.82
N GLY A 210 7.05 -18.58 20.32
CA GLY A 210 6.42 -18.03 21.52
C GLY A 210 5.33 -16.98 21.26
N LEU A 211 5.03 -16.69 19.99
CA LEU A 211 3.86 -15.90 19.61
C LEU A 211 2.59 -16.62 20.07
N SER A 212 1.80 -15.94 20.91
CA SER A 212 0.53 -16.43 21.42
C SER A 212 -0.56 -15.40 21.17
N LEU A 213 -1.69 -15.84 20.62
CA LEU A 213 -2.86 -15.00 20.42
C LEU A 213 -3.83 -15.23 21.56
N SER A 214 -4.00 -14.22 22.41
CA SER A 214 -4.97 -14.24 23.49
C SER A 214 -5.38 -12.81 23.84
N PRO A 215 -6.69 -12.53 24.00
CA PRO A 215 -7.17 -11.24 24.50
C PRO A 215 -6.56 -10.87 25.87
N ALA A 216 -6.09 -11.85 26.65
CA ALA A 216 -5.42 -11.61 27.93
C ALA A 216 -4.11 -10.78 27.79
N PHE A 217 -3.50 -10.75 26.61
CA PHE A 217 -2.33 -9.92 26.33
C PHE A 217 -2.68 -8.47 25.96
N PHE A 218 -3.96 -8.10 25.91
CA PHE A 218 -4.35 -6.70 25.71
C PHE A 218 -3.79 -5.80 26.81
N SER A 219 -3.17 -4.69 26.41
CA SER A 219 -2.58 -3.74 27.35
C SER A 219 -2.90 -2.30 26.97
N LYS A 220 -3.51 -1.56 27.91
CA LYS A 220 -3.74 -0.11 27.77
C LYS A 220 -2.43 0.67 27.57
N ALA A 221 -1.34 0.20 28.17
CA ALA A 221 -0.01 0.80 27.96
C ALA A 221 0.43 0.63 26.50
N SER A 222 0.23 -0.55 25.91
CA SER A 222 0.53 -0.79 24.50
C SER A 222 -0.38 0.01 23.57
N VAL A 223 -1.65 0.27 23.93
CA VAL A 223 -2.51 1.20 23.16
C VAL A 223 -1.88 2.59 23.10
N LYS A 224 -1.42 3.12 24.25
CA LYS A 224 -0.79 4.45 24.31
C LYS A 224 0.51 4.50 23.51
N GLU A 225 1.33 3.45 23.59
CA GLU A 225 2.55 3.32 22.78
C GLU A 225 2.25 3.34 21.28
N LEU A 226 1.30 2.50 20.85
CA LEU A 226 0.90 2.41 19.45
C LEU A 226 0.31 3.73 18.95
N TRP A 227 -0.52 4.40 19.75
CA TRP A 227 -1.12 5.68 19.39
C TRP A 227 -0.07 6.80 19.27
N ASN A 228 0.82 6.93 20.27
CA ASN A 228 1.83 7.98 20.29
C ASN A 228 2.80 7.89 19.11
N PHE A 229 3.15 6.69 18.66
CA PHE A 229 3.99 6.50 17.48
C PHE A 229 3.18 6.54 16.18
N GLY A 230 1.99 5.93 16.20
CA GLY A 230 1.10 5.80 15.05
C GLY A 230 0.58 7.15 14.56
N ILE A 231 0.24 8.07 15.47
CA ILE A 231 -0.36 9.36 15.10
C ILE A 231 0.59 10.22 14.24
N PHE A 232 1.89 10.23 14.52
CA PHE A 232 2.85 10.96 13.68
C PHE A 232 2.97 10.32 12.30
N ASN A 233 3.00 8.99 12.21
CA ASN A 233 3.01 8.30 10.93
C ASN A 233 1.71 8.54 10.16
N PHE A 234 0.56 8.54 10.84
CA PHE A 234 -0.72 8.89 10.25
C PHE A 234 -0.71 10.31 9.70
N LEU A 235 -0.24 11.28 10.49
CA LEU A 235 -0.15 12.69 10.07
C LEU A 235 0.77 12.86 8.87
N VAL A 236 1.92 12.18 8.82
CA VAL A 236 2.82 12.19 7.66
C VAL A 236 2.12 11.60 6.43
N ASN A 237 1.51 10.42 6.55
CA ASN A 237 0.82 9.79 5.42
C ASN A 237 -0.41 10.61 4.96
N ALA A 238 -1.13 11.25 5.87
CA ALA A 238 -2.25 12.13 5.56
C ALA A 238 -1.77 13.41 4.88
N ALA A 239 -0.68 14.01 5.37
CA ALA A 239 -0.05 15.17 4.77
C ALA A 239 0.44 14.85 3.34
N ASP A 240 1.13 13.72 3.15
CA ASP A 240 1.54 13.26 1.81
C ASP A 240 0.33 13.08 0.89
N ARG A 241 -0.77 12.50 1.38
CA ARG A 241 -1.99 12.33 0.58
C ARG A 241 -2.56 13.67 0.15
N ILE A 242 -2.64 14.64 1.07
CA ILE A 242 -3.14 16.00 0.82
C ILE A 242 -2.21 16.69 -0.16
N VAL A 243 -0.93 16.81 0.15
CA VAL A 243 0.06 17.52 -0.69
C VAL A 243 0.12 16.95 -2.10
N LEU A 244 0.01 15.62 -2.26
CA LEU A 244 0.20 14.98 -3.56
C LEU A 244 -1.09 14.72 -4.35
N ASN A 245 -2.28 14.79 -3.73
CA ASN A 245 -3.56 14.50 -4.43
C ASN A 245 -4.56 15.67 -4.40
N THR A 246 -4.30 16.71 -3.61
CA THR A 246 -5.20 17.88 -3.55
C THR A 246 -5.19 18.70 -4.84
N ASP A 247 -4.13 18.64 -5.65
CA ASP A 247 -4.03 19.39 -6.90
C ASP A 247 -5.20 19.12 -7.85
N ALA A 248 -5.52 17.84 -8.08
CA ALA A 248 -6.64 17.45 -8.93
C ALA A 248 -8.00 17.94 -8.39
N PHE A 249 -8.15 17.98 -7.06
CA PHE A 249 -9.34 18.49 -6.40
C PHE A 249 -9.47 20.01 -6.56
N VAL A 250 -8.37 20.75 -6.37
CA VAL A 250 -8.32 22.21 -6.55
C VAL A 250 -8.56 22.59 -8.00
N ILE A 251 -7.91 21.94 -8.96
CA ILE A 251 -8.14 22.16 -10.39
C ILE A 251 -9.60 21.87 -10.73
N GLY A 252 -10.15 20.77 -10.23
CA GLY A 252 -11.55 20.40 -10.42
C GLY A 252 -12.51 21.49 -9.94
N LEU A 253 -12.30 22.04 -8.74
CA LEU A 253 -13.14 23.09 -8.18
C LEU A 253 -12.99 24.43 -8.89
N VAL A 254 -11.77 24.83 -9.25
CA VAL A 254 -11.48 26.14 -9.85
C VAL A 254 -11.88 26.18 -11.34
N MET A 255 -11.68 25.07 -12.07
CA MET A 255 -11.97 24.99 -13.51
C MET A 255 -13.39 24.53 -13.82
N ALA A 256 -14.16 24.05 -12.83
CA ALA A 256 -15.55 23.69 -13.03
C ALA A 256 -16.38 24.94 -13.34
N THR A 257 -16.94 25.00 -14.54
CA THR A 257 -17.85 26.07 -14.94
C THR A 257 -19.18 25.49 -15.42
N PRO A 258 -20.32 26.15 -15.14
CA PRO A 258 -21.62 25.71 -15.67
C PRO A 258 -21.70 25.70 -17.19
N LYS A 259 -20.84 26.49 -17.86
CA LYS A 259 -20.82 26.64 -19.33
C LYS A 259 -20.05 25.53 -20.04
N ASP A 260 -19.01 24.97 -19.41
CA ASP A 260 -18.29 23.80 -19.91
C ASP A 260 -17.99 22.82 -18.75
N PRO A 261 -18.91 21.88 -18.49
CA PRO A 261 -18.73 20.86 -17.45
C PRO A 261 -17.53 19.94 -17.70
N ALA A 262 -17.05 19.85 -18.95
CA ALA A 262 -15.93 18.99 -19.32
C ALA A 262 -14.57 19.68 -19.15
N LEU A 263 -14.52 21.01 -18.97
CA LEU A 263 -13.29 21.78 -18.83
C LEU A 263 -12.44 21.30 -17.64
N ALA A 264 -13.08 21.14 -16.48
CA ALA A 264 -12.42 20.63 -15.28
C ALA A 264 -11.77 19.26 -15.51
N GLY A 265 -12.50 18.34 -16.16
CA GLY A 265 -11.99 17.00 -16.49
C GLY A 265 -10.80 17.04 -17.44
N LYS A 266 -10.84 17.90 -18.47
CA LYS A 266 -9.71 18.09 -19.40
C LYS A 266 -8.50 18.68 -18.68
N ALA A 267 -8.69 19.72 -17.87
CA ALA A 267 -7.62 20.37 -17.12
C ALA A 267 -6.92 19.40 -16.15
N ILE A 268 -7.69 18.59 -15.43
CA ILE A 268 -7.14 17.53 -14.55
C ILE A 268 -6.36 16.50 -15.38
N ALA A 269 -6.88 16.08 -16.54
CA ALA A 269 -6.18 15.13 -17.40
C ALA A 269 -4.83 15.67 -17.88
N TYR A 270 -4.78 16.93 -18.36
CA TYR A 270 -3.53 17.59 -18.76
C TYR A 270 -2.54 17.71 -17.59
N TYR A 271 -3.03 18.07 -16.40
CA TYR A 271 -2.18 18.14 -15.21
C TYR A 271 -1.58 16.78 -14.85
N ASN A 272 -2.39 15.72 -14.80
CA ASN A 272 -1.95 14.39 -14.43
C ASN A 272 -0.93 13.80 -15.42
N VAL A 273 -1.04 14.13 -16.70
CA VAL A 273 -0.03 13.79 -17.72
C VAL A 273 1.33 14.41 -17.33
N GLY A 274 1.38 15.68 -16.95
CA GLY A 274 2.62 16.30 -16.46
C GLY A 274 3.09 15.81 -15.10
N ALA A 275 2.16 15.52 -14.18
CA ALA A 275 2.47 15.17 -12.79
C ALA A 275 2.92 13.71 -12.59
N ASN A 276 2.39 12.76 -13.36
CA ASN A 276 2.69 11.33 -13.21
C ASN A 276 4.20 11.00 -13.32
N PRO A 277 4.96 11.56 -14.28
CA PRO A 277 6.41 11.39 -14.33
C PRO A 277 7.11 11.75 -13.01
N ILE A 278 6.70 12.83 -12.35
CA ILE A 278 7.26 13.27 -11.07
C ILE A 278 7.06 12.20 -10.00
N PHE A 279 5.88 11.58 -9.94
CA PHE A 279 5.61 10.48 -9.01
C PHE A 279 6.49 9.25 -9.29
N TYR A 280 6.78 8.95 -10.55
CA TYR A 280 7.71 7.87 -10.90
C TYR A 280 9.15 8.19 -10.44
N ALA A 281 9.63 9.42 -10.66
CA ALA A 281 10.95 9.83 -10.17
C ALA A 281 11.04 9.81 -8.64
N LEU A 282 10.00 10.26 -7.94
CA LEU A 282 9.89 10.16 -6.49
C LEU A 282 9.90 8.70 -6.02
N ALA A 283 9.19 7.80 -6.70
CA ALA A 283 9.16 6.38 -6.36
C ALA A 283 10.55 5.74 -6.47
N VAL A 284 11.30 6.03 -7.54
CA VAL A 284 12.69 5.55 -7.73
C VAL A 284 13.61 6.14 -6.66
N THR A 285 13.44 7.42 -6.35
CA THR A 285 14.22 8.11 -5.30
C THR A 285 13.98 7.51 -3.92
N ASN A 286 12.70 7.31 -3.58
CA ASN A 286 12.29 6.69 -2.33
C ASN A 286 12.74 5.24 -2.22
N SER A 287 12.76 4.46 -3.32
CA SER A 287 13.21 3.07 -3.25
C SER A 287 14.67 2.95 -2.80
N VAL A 288 15.52 3.91 -3.19
CA VAL A 288 16.90 3.99 -2.69
C VAL A 288 16.91 4.42 -1.22
N ALA A 289 16.18 5.47 -0.85
CA ALA A 289 16.13 5.95 0.54
C ALA A 289 15.71 4.86 1.53
N TRP A 290 14.65 4.11 1.22
CA TRP A 290 14.13 3.03 2.06
C TRP A 290 15.13 1.87 2.24
N THR A 291 16.08 1.68 1.32
CA THR A 291 17.13 0.66 1.48
C THR A 291 18.20 1.05 2.50
N LEU A 292 18.35 2.34 2.79
CA LEU A 292 19.32 2.86 3.76
C LEU A 292 18.78 2.79 5.20
N THR A 293 17.46 2.84 5.39
CA THR A 293 16.80 2.86 6.70
C THR A 293 17.25 1.71 7.63
N PRO A 294 17.28 0.43 7.22
CA PRO A 294 17.69 -0.65 8.12
C PRO A 294 19.15 -0.53 8.58
N TYR A 295 20.03 -0.01 7.72
CA TYR A 295 21.43 0.23 8.07
C TYR A 295 21.56 1.41 9.03
N ALA A 296 20.78 2.48 8.83
CA ALA A 296 20.68 3.60 9.77
C ALA A 296 20.21 3.15 11.16
N THR A 297 19.13 2.37 11.21
CA THR A 297 18.61 1.79 12.46
C THR A 297 19.64 0.88 13.15
N SER A 298 20.44 0.12 12.39
CA SER A 298 21.49 -0.70 12.98
C SER A 298 22.68 0.10 13.51
N CYS A 299 23.01 1.24 12.91
CA CYS A 299 24.08 2.12 13.41
C CYS A 299 23.63 2.79 14.71
N ASP A 300 22.39 3.28 14.74
CA ASP A 300 21.79 3.92 15.91
C ASP A 300 21.69 2.97 17.11
N SER A 301 21.22 1.73 16.88
CA SER A 301 21.09 0.73 17.96
C SER A 301 22.43 0.26 18.53
N ARG A 302 23.53 0.40 17.78
CA ARG A 302 24.90 0.11 18.24
C ARG A 302 25.62 1.34 18.80
N GLY A 303 24.96 2.49 18.85
CA GLY A 303 25.57 3.76 19.27
C GLY A 303 26.65 4.29 18.32
N GLN A 304 26.71 3.81 17.07
CA GLN A 304 27.72 4.18 16.08
C GLN A 304 27.37 5.52 15.40
N ARG A 305 27.48 6.63 16.15
CA ARG A 305 27.10 7.97 15.69
C ARG A 305 27.86 8.44 14.45
N ASP A 306 29.15 8.13 14.33
CA ASP A 306 29.94 8.56 13.17
C ASP A 306 29.52 7.83 11.89
N ALA A 307 29.23 6.53 11.99
CA ALA A 307 28.71 5.76 10.87
C ALA A 307 27.33 6.29 10.44
N LEU A 308 26.47 6.65 11.39
CA LEU A 308 25.16 7.25 11.11
C LEU A 308 25.29 8.61 10.41
N LYS A 309 26.22 9.47 10.87
CA LYS A 309 26.49 10.77 10.24
C LYS A 309 27.01 10.61 8.81
N ASN A 310 27.96 9.70 8.60
CA ASN A 310 28.50 9.40 7.28
C ASN A 310 27.43 8.84 6.34
N LEU A 311 26.59 7.94 6.84
CA LEU A 311 25.45 7.42 6.10
C LEU A 311 24.47 8.53 5.72
N TRP A 312 24.17 9.43 6.65
CA TRP A 312 23.23 10.53 6.40
C TRP A 312 23.77 11.47 5.32
N LEU A 313 25.05 11.86 5.39
CA LEU A 313 25.67 12.72 4.38
C LEU A 313 25.80 12.02 3.01
N ALA A 314 26.32 10.80 2.98
CA ALA A 314 26.51 10.05 1.73
C ALA A 314 25.18 9.65 1.09
N GLY A 315 24.23 9.18 1.91
CA GLY A 315 22.88 8.81 1.49
C GLY A 315 22.12 9.99 0.91
N THR A 316 22.14 11.14 1.60
CA THR A 316 21.46 12.36 1.11
C THR A 316 22.10 12.89 -0.16
N ARG A 317 23.44 12.84 -0.29
CA ARG A 317 24.13 13.22 -1.54
C ARG A 317 23.76 12.31 -2.71
N LEU A 318 23.71 11.00 -2.49
CA LEU A 318 23.32 10.03 -3.52
C LEU A 318 21.87 10.26 -3.97
N ILE A 319 20.96 10.41 -3.01
CA ILE A 319 19.54 10.72 -3.25
C ILE A 319 19.40 12.03 -4.03
N PHE A 320 20.13 13.07 -3.62
CA PHE A 320 20.12 14.37 -4.29
C PHE A 320 20.63 14.28 -5.73
N LEU A 321 21.76 13.61 -5.97
CA LEU A 321 22.30 13.44 -7.32
C LEU A 321 21.31 12.70 -8.22
N MET A 322 20.69 11.62 -7.71
CA MET A 322 19.72 10.86 -8.48
C MET A 322 18.46 11.70 -8.79
N ALA A 323 17.93 12.41 -7.80
CA ALA A 323 16.82 13.33 -7.99
C ALA A 323 17.17 14.44 -8.98
N ALA A 324 18.37 15.01 -8.91
CA ALA A 324 18.83 16.05 -9.82
C ALA A 324 18.92 15.55 -11.27
N VAL A 325 19.40 14.33 -11.50
CA VAL A 325 19.44 13.72 -12.84
C VAL A 325 18.04 13.47 -13.38
N LEU A 326 17.14 12.90 -12.56
CA LEU A 326 15.77 12.61 -12.98
C LEU A 326 14.99 13.89 -13.28
N THR A 327 15.04 14.87 -12.37
CA THR A 327 14.37 16.16 -12.54
C THR A 327 14.99 16.97 -13.66
N GLY A 328 16.32 16.99 -13.79
CA GLY A 328 17.01 17.63 -14.91
C GLY A 328 16.58 17.02 -16.25
N GLY A 329 16.53 15.69 -16.35
CA GLY A 329 16.00 15.00 -17.53
C GLY A 329 14.57 15.41 -17.86
N MET A 330 13.70 15.56 -16.87
CA MET A 330 12.33 16.05 -17.09
C MET A 330 12.28 17.50 -17.55
N ILE A 331 13.14 18.38 -17.03
CA ILE A 331 13.20 19.79 -17.45
C ILE A 331 13.66 19.90 -18.91
N PHE A 332 14.68 19.14 -19.30
CA PHE A 332 15.27 19.27 -20.64
C PHE A 332 14.57 18.41 -21.72
N LEU A 333 14.08 17.22 -21.37
CA LEU A 333 13.50 16.25 -22.31
C LEU A 333 11.99 16.05 -22.12
N GLY A 334 11.36 16.77 -21.19
CA GLY A 334 9.94 16.58 -20.85
C GLY A 334 9.00 16.82 -22.03
N SER A 335 9.26 17.84 -22.86
CA SER A 335 8.45 18.12 -24.04
C SER A 335 8.49 16.98 -25.05
N ASP A 336 9.69 16.49 -25.38
CA ASP A 336 9.87 15.39 -26.32
C ASP A 336 9.24 14.11 -25.78
N PHE A 337 9.45 13.81 -24.49
CA PHE A 337 8.84 12.67 -23.82
C PHE A 337 7.30 12.72 -23.87
N LEU A 338 6.70 13.85 -23.52
CA LEU A 338 5.24 14.02 -23.54
C LEU A 338 4.64 14.01 -24.95
N SER A 339 5.43 14.34 -25.99
CA SER A 339 4.95 14.29 -27.38
C SER A 339 4.84 12.86 -27.92
N VAL A 340 5.67 11.95 -27.40
CA VAL A 340 5.69 10.54 -27.76
C VAL A 340 4.68 9.73 -26.94
N TRP A 341 4.41 10.17 -25.71
CA TRP A 341 3.56 9.47 -24.75
C TRP A 341 2.07 9.78 -24.93
#